data_AF-K2GQ55-F1
#
_entry.id   AF-K2GQ55-F1
#
_cell.length_a   1.000
_cell.length_b   1.000
_cell.length_c   1.000
_cell.angle_alpha   90.00
_cell.angle_beta   90.00
_cell.angle_gamma   90.00
#
_symmetry.space_group_name_H-M   'P 1'
#
loop_
_entity.id
_entity.type
_entity.pdbx_description
1 polymer ?
#
loop_
_entity_poly.entity_id
_entity_poly.type
_entity_poly.pdbx_seq_one_letter_code
_entity_poly.pdbx_strand_id
1 'polypeptide(L)'
;MLLIDILLFVNYVIGKKYDCITTNPDGVVEFISQTQTMPTHCKEFDKIKNYSYLFTRDYTFSANVISCKSMTFEGSLSIINTGNHWINVSTVEFLENSQIEFHANLESNTEFIFGANSKVMWYGSLSFQRLVKFKTAPSLNQTQLVIWDSNMIHLYKPNTTSNGFEIINPRDNKQCFDVMSFNNNNSLDFDKNSDNHYLQKDFDKGLKMTYGIAYLLSNKKLMRFCPNGIILNKNIICTIISPDYLPPLYPGSNYPFNYPHCPCNDETECTLNIESSLKSVNFNMVNISNTILHIDHEITLYNFVSAKQINVDDNVKLIIGSVASNNEYSQMIKFNNFEITNIRKSGIRSQFKYSSTKIH
;
A
#
# COMPACT_ATOMS: atom_id res chain seq x y z
N MET A 1 6.59 48.75 -3.27
CA MET A 1 5.30 48.50 -2.58
C MET A 1 4.59 47.31 -3.19
N LEU A 2 4.14 47.38 -4.45
CA LEU A 2 3.36 46.31 -5.09
C LEU A 2 3.90 44.86 -4.91
N LEU A 3 5.20 44.63 -5.02
CA LEU A 3 5.80 43.29 -4.87
C LEU A 3 5.77 42.78 -3.41
N ILE A 4 5.96 43.69 -2.45
CA ILE A 4 5.90 43.39 -1.01
C ILE A 4 4.45 43.16 -0.59
N ASP A 5 3.51 43.92 -1.16
CA ASP A 5 2.08 43.76 -0.93
C ASP A 5 1.56 42.44 -1.53
N ILE A 6 2.05 42.03 -2.70
CA ILE A 6 1.76 40.70 -3.29
C ILE A 6 2.36 39.57 -2.44
N LEU A 7 3.60 39.70 -1.97
CA LEU A 7 4.24 38.71 -1.08
C LEU A 7 3.51 38.61 0.28
N LEU A 8 3.06 39.72 0.84
CA LEU A 8 2.25 39.75 2.06
C LEU A 8 0.86 39.16 1.82
N PHE A 9 0.23 39.43 0.68
CA PHE A 9 -1.07 38.85 0.33
C PHE A 9 -0.99 37.35 0.04
N VAL A 10 0.07 36.88 -0.62
CA VAL A 10 0.35 35.45 -0.83
C VAL A 10 0.60 34.76 0.52
N ASN A 11 1.39 35.34 1.42
CA ASN A 11 1.56 34.81 2.78
C ASN A 11 0.27 34.87 3.62
N TYR A 12 -0.56 35.90 3.45
CA TYR A 12 -1.87 36.04 4.13
C TYR A 12 -2.91 35.03 3.62
N VAL A 13 -2.89 34.72 2.31
CA VAL A 13 -3.77 33.72 1.68
C VAL A 13 -3.29 32.30 1.96
N ILE A 14 -1.98 32.06 2.07
CA ILE A 14 -1.40 30.79 2.53
C ILE A 14 -1.68 30.57 4.04
N GLY A 15 -1.79 31.66 4.82
CA GLY A 15 -1.98 31.66 6.28
C GLY A 15 -3.34 31.21 6.84
N LYS A 16 -4.23 30.54 6.07
CA LYS A 16 -5.55 30.11 6.59
C LYS A 16 -6.04 28.73 6.12
N LYS A 17 -5.16 27.77 5.83
CA LYS A 17 -5.61 26.38 5.54
C LYS A 17 -5.77 25.52 6.80
N TYR A 18 -5.01 25.79 7.85
CA TYR A 18 -4.96 24.96 9.06
C TYR A 18 -5.03 25.83 10.31
N ASP A 19 -5.65 25.31 11.38
CA ASP A 19 -5.73 26.00 12.66
C ASP A 19 -4.44 25.81 13.46
N CYS A 20 -3.92 24.58 13.46
CA CYS A 20 -2.80 24.15 14.28
C CYS A 20 -1.71 23.48 13.44
N ILE A 21 -0.44 23.83 13.68
CA ILE A 21 0.72 23.20 13.03
C ILE A 21 1.67 22.65 14.09
N THR A 22 2.19 21.43 13.88
CA THR A 22 3.22 20.85 14.75
C THR A 22 4.53 21.65 14.66
N THR A 23 5.11 22.00 15.79
CA THR A 23 6.43 22.63 15.90
C THR A 23 7.32 21.87 16.87
N ASN A 24 8.63 22.03 16.74
CA ASN A 24 9.60 21.42 17.64
C ASN A 24 10.68 22.44 18.05
N PRO A 25 10.34 23.45 18.87
CA PRO A 25 11.31 24.49 19.24
C PRO A 25 12.45 23.93 20.09
N ASP A 26 12.17 22.93 20.94
CA ASP A 26 13.10 22.48 22.00
C ASP A 26 13.16 20.95 22.19
N GLY A 27 12.85 20.16 21.16
CA GLY A 27 12.79 18.69 21.23
C GLY A 27 11.44 18.13 21.72
N VAL A 28 10.51 18.99 22.13
CA VAL A 28 9.12 18.65 22.46
C VAL A 28 8.22 19.08 21.31
N VAL A 29 7.39 18.16 20.81
CA VAL A 29 6.43 18.47 19.75
C VAL A 29 5.22 19.17 20.36
N GLU A 30 4.99 20.41 19.94
CA GLU A 30 3.87 21.26 20.35
C GLU A 30 3.03 21.69 19.13
N PHE A 31 1.85 22.25 19.37
CA PHE A 31 1.03 22.85 18.31
C PHE A 31 0.97 24.37 18.43
N ILE A 32 1.30 25.08 17.36
CA ILE A 32 1.15 26.54 17.27
C ILE A 32 -0.07 26.89 16.43
N SER A 33 -0.89 27.80 16.97
CA SER A 33 -2.03 28.39 16.27
C SER A 33 -1.57 29.30 15.12
N GLN A 34 -2.08 29.08 13.92
CA GLN A 34 -1.84 29.97 12.77
C GLN A 34 -2.75 31.21 12.79
N THR A 35 -3.90 31.13 13.47
CA THR A 35 -4.73 32.29 13.77
C THR A 35 -4.16 32.97 15.01
N GLN A 36 -3.55 34.15 14.86
CA GLN A 36 -2.79 34.90 15.90
C GLN A 36 -3.62 35.34 17.14
N THR A 37 -4.72 34.68 17.45
CA THR A 37 -5.51 34.88 18.67
C THR A 37 -5.01 33.92 19.77
N MET A 38 -3.89 34.27 20.41
CA MET A 38 -3.27 33.62 21.58
C MET A 38 -2.68 32.19 21.38
N PRO A 39 -1.45 31.91 21.85
CA PRO A 39 -0.78 30.60 21.74
C PRO A 39 -1.53 29.41 22.37
N THR A 40 -2.47 29.68 23.29
CA THR A 40 -3.12 28.68 24.15
C THR A 40 -4.31 27.93 23.51
N HIS A 41 -4.65 28.19 22.25
CA HIS A 41 -5.83 27.61 21.61
C HIS A 41 -5.62 26.24 20.97
N CYS A 42 -4.42 25.96 20.43
CA CYS A 42 -4.09 24.65 19.86
C CYS A 42 -3.68 23.67 20.96
N LYS A 43 -4.66 23.22 21.74
CA LYS A 43 -4.47 22.05 22.60
C LYS A 43 -4.58 20.77 21.77
N GLU A 44 -3.85 19.76 22.22
CA GLU A 44 -3.92 18.41 21.67
C GLU A 44 -5.39 17.94 21.67
N PHE A 45 -5.93 17.75 20.47
CA PHE A 45 -7.22 17.12 20.19
C PHE A 45 -8.40 17.58 21.08
N ASP A 46 -8.59 18.90 21.22
CA ASP A 46 -9.71 19.48 21.96
C ASP A 46 -11.05 19.18 21.26
N LYS A 47 -11.81 18.24 21.82
CA LYS A 47 -13.13 17.79 21.36
C LYS A 47 -14.12 18.93 21.09
N ILE A 48 -13.94 20.08 21.75
CA ILE A 48 -14.93 21.16 21.72
C ILE A 48 -14.78 22.02 20.47
N LYS A 49 -13.60 22.02 19.82
CA LYS A 49 -13.22 23.11 18.90
C LYS A 49 -13.03 22.72 17.43
N ASN A 50 -13.23 21.45 17.07
CA ASN A 50 -13.24 20.95 15.68
C ASN A 50 -12.09 21.53 14.83
N TYR A 51 -10.85 21.39 15.30
CA TYR A 51 -9.67 21.98 14.69
C TYR A 51 -9.17 21.21 13.46
N SER A 52 -8.52 21.93 12.55
CA SER A 52 -7.73 21.41 11.44
C SER A 52 -6.23 21.43 11.78
N TYR A 53 -5.60 20.26 11.78
CA TYR A 53 -4.19 20.06 12.13
C TYR A 53 -3.32 19.78 10.91
N LEU A 54 -2.13 20.39 10.86
CA LEU A 54 -1.05 20.05 9.94
C LEU A 54 0.12 19.44 10.72
N PHE A 55 0.49 18.23 10.35
CA PHE A 55 1.65 17.50 10.86
C PHE A 55 2.78 17.60 9.85
N THR A 56 3.90 18.15 10.30
CA THR A 56 5.14 18.31 9.51
C THR A 56 6.32 17.58 10.16
N ARG A 57 6.07 16.87 11.26
CA ARG A 57 7.05 16.17 12.10
C ARG A 57 6.42 14.93 12.72
N ASP A 58 7.28 14.02 13.16
CA ASP A 58 6.87 12.87 13.95
C ASP A 58 6.08 13.31 15.19
N TYR A 59 5.06 12.55 15.55
CA TYR A 59 4.24 12.89 16.71
C TYR A 59 3.69 11.64 17.40
N THR A 60 3.94 11.56 18.70
CA THR A 60 3.44 10.49 19.57
C THR A 60 2.49 11.07 20.60
N PHE A 61 1.31 10.46 20.72
CA PHE A 61 0.28 10.86 21.69
C PHE A 61 -0.36 9.64 22.37
N SER A 62 -1.09 9.90 23.45
CA SER A 62 -1.77 8.87 24.26
C SER A 62 -3.21 9.24 24.64
N ALA A 63 -3.84 10.19 23.94
CA ALA A 63 -5.15 10.69 24.31
C ALA A 63 -6.29 9.66 24.16
N ASN A 64 -7.20 9.65 25.13
CA ASN A 64 -8.27 8.66 25.26
C ASN A 64 -9.37 8.76 24.18
N VAL A 65 -9.59 9.95 23.63
CA VAL A 65 -10.57 10.16 22.55
C VAL A 65 -10.11 11.35 21.73
N ILE A 66 -9.88 11.12 20.44
CA ILE A 66 -9.43 12.16 19.53
C ILE A 66 -10.54 12.40 18.52
N SER A 67 -10.99 13.65 18.42
CA SER A 67 -11.84 14.07 17.33
C SER A 67 -11.42 15.44 16.80
N CYS A 68 -11.36 15.56 15.47
CA CYS A 68 -10.95 16.80 14.82
C CYS A 68 -11.58 16.94 13.44
N LYS A 69 -11.53 18.17 12.90
CA LYS A 69 -12.07 18.46 11.57
C LYS A 69 -11.20 17.82 10.50
N SER A 70 -9.90 18.08 10.55
CA SER A 70 -8.98 17.49 9.60
C SER A 70 -7.60 17.23 10.17
N MET A 71 -6.95 16.21 9.64
CA MET A 71 -5.53 15.96 9.79
C MET A 71 -4.88 15.99 8.42
N THR A 72 -3.85 16.82 8.28
CA THR A 72 -3.05 16.92 7.06
C THR A 72 -1.61 16.59 7.36
N PHE A 73 -0.96 15.82 6.49
CA PHE A 73 0.40 15.33 6.69
C PHE A 73 1.29 15.81 5.55
N GLU A 74 2.46 16.34 5.90
CA GLU A 74 3.46 16.85 4.97
C GLU A 74 4.85 16.31 5.30
N GLY A 75 5.52 15.78 4.27
CA GLY A 75 6.88 15.26 4.39
C GLY A 75 6.93 13.79 4.78
N SER A 76 8.06 13.38 5.36
CA SER A 76 8.29 12.01 5.81
C SER A 76 8.27 11.97 7.33
N LEU A 77 7.26 11.31 7.92
CA LEU A 77 7.05 11.33 9.37
C LEU A 77 6.30 10.09 9.88
N SER A 78 6.39 9.85 11.19
CA SER A 78 5.70 8.80 11.92
C SER A 78 4.70 9.38 12.94
N ILE A 79 3.47 8.88 12.91
CA ILE A 79 2.41 9.26 13.84
C ILE A 79 2.05 8.05 14.68
N ILE A 80 2.16 8.16 16.00
CA ILE A 80 1.98 7.02 16.91
C ILE A 80 0.95 7.37 17.97
N ASN A 81 -0.13 6.57 18.04
CA ASN A 81 -1.08 6.60 19.14
C ASN A 81 -0.81 5.45 20.11
N THR A 82 -0.15 5.75 21.22
CA THR A 82 0.14 4.77 22.28
C THR A 82 -1.08 4.39 23.12
N GLY A 83 -2.17 5.16 23.05
CA GLY A 83 -3.41 4.89 23.79
C GLY A 83 -4.30 3.83 23.12
N ASN A 84 -4.02 3.42 21.87
CA ASN A 84 -4.83 2.48 21.08
C ASN A 84 -6.32 2.87 20.90
N HIS A 85 -6.65 4.15 21.10
CA HIS A 85 -8.00 4.68 20.94
C HIS A 85 -8.30 5.09 19.50
N TRP A 86 -9.59 5.11 19.14
CA TRP A 86 -10.04 5.55 17.82
C TRP A 86 -9.89 7.06 17.65
N ILE A 87 -9.31 7.45 16.52
CA ILE A 87 -9.24 8.82 16.02
C ILE A 87 -10.44 9.04 15.10
N ASN A 88 -11.31 9.99 15.44
CA ASN A 88 -12.48 10.35 14.64
C ASN A 88 -12.24 11.66 13.91
N VAL A 89 -11.98 11.61 12.61
CA VAL A 89 -11.63 12.79 11.81
C VAL A 89 -12.56 12.95 10.63
N SER A 90 -12.93 14.18 10.27
CA SER A 90 -13.78 14.38 9.08
C SER A 90 -12.97 14.22 7.79
N THR A 91 -11.77 14.79 7.74
CA THR A 91 -10.91 14.74 6.55
C THR A 91 -9.46 14.39 6.88
N VAL A 92 -8.91 13.41 6.20
CA VAL A 92 -7.48 13.09 6.22
C VAL A 92 -6.88 13.46 4.86
N GLU A 93 -5.77 14.21 4.85
CA GLU A 93 -5.05 14.57 3.62
C GLU A 93 -3.55 14.28 3.75
N PHE A 94 -3.01 13.49 2.83
CA PHE A 94 -1.58 13.33 2.64
C PHE A 94 -1.13 14.24 1.50
N LEU A 95 -0.24 15.19 1.77
CA LEU A 95 0.26 16.09 0.71
C LEU A 95 1.19 15.34 -0.26
N GLU A 96 1.48 15.98 -1.39
CA GLU A 96 2.32 15.40 -2.44
C GLU A 96 3.68 14.96 -1.90
N ASN A 97 4.16 13.81 -2.37
CA ASN A 97 5.40 13.16 -1.98
C ASN A 97 5.52 12.75 -0.49
N SER A 98 4.47 12.92 0.32
CA SER A 98 4.52 12.57 1.74
C SER A 98 4.70 11.07 1.95
N GLN A 99 5.54 10.68 2.91
CA GLN A 99 5.82 9.29 3.28
C GLN A 99 5.47 9.10 4.75
N ILE A 100 4.27 8.59 5.03
CA ILE A 100 3.74 8.56 6.40
C ILE A 100 3.72 7.14 6.93
N GLU A 101 4.22 6.98 8.14
CA GLU A 101 3.99 5.79 8.96
C GLU A 101 2.96 6.13 10.03
N PHE A 102 1.86 5.38 10.09
CA PHE A 102 0.73 5.70 10.96
C PHE A 102 0.37 4.50 11.82
N HIS A 103 0.55 4.64 13.14
CA HIS A 103 0.30 3.61 14.15
C HIS A 103 -0.91 4.00 15.00
N ALA A 104 -2.12 3.84 14.45
CA ALA A 104 -3.36 4.05 15.20
C ALA A 104 -4.61 3.45 14.53
N ASN A 105 -5.70 3.44 15.28
CA ASN A 105 -7.04 3.21 14.75
C ASN A 105 -7.65 4.55 14.32
N LEU A 106 -8.15 4.65 13.08
CA LEU A 106 -8.74 5.90 12.57
C LEU A 106 -10.01 5.66 11.77
N GLU A 107 -11.00 6.52 12.03
CA GLU A 107 -12.21 6.67 11.25
C GLU A 107 -12.23 8.01 10.52
N SER A 108 -12.37 7.96 9.20
CA SER A 108 -12.60 9.12 8.35
C SER A 108 -14.05 9.23 7.93
N ASN A 109 -14.71 10.30 8.37
CA ASN A 109 -16.16 10.48 8.21
C ASN A 109 -16.55 11.03 6.83
N THR A 110 -15.65 11.78 6.17
CA THR A 110 -15.97 12.46 4.91
C THR A 110 -14.97 12.14 3.80
N GLU A 111 -13.68 12.42 4.01
CA GLU A 111 -12.69 12.32 2.93
C GLU A 111 -11.35 11.78 3.42
N PHE A 112 -10.74 10.91 2.63
CA PHE A 112 -9.39 10.40 2.81
C PHE A 112 -8.63 10.60 1.50
N ILE A 113 -7.67 11.53 1.51
CA ILE A 113 -7.12 12.15 0.29
C ILE A 113 -5.63 11.86 0.19
N PHE A 114 -5.22 11.33 -0.96
CA PHE A 114 -3.81 11.12 -1.30
C PHE A 114 -3.33 12.14 -2.32
N GLY A 115 -2.23 12.81 -2.00
CA GLY A 115 -1.44 13.61 -2.94
C GLY A 115 -0.67 12.74 -3.92
N ALA A 116 -0.20 13.36 -5.01
CA ALA A 116 0.68 12.70 -5.97
C ALA A 116 1.91 12.12 -5.28
N ASN A 117 2.29 10.88 -5.63
CA ASN A 117 3.43 10.14 -5.06
C ASN A 117 3.46 10.01 -3.53
N SER A 118 2.35 10.28 -2.84
CA SER A 118 2.25 10.03 -1.41
C SER A 118 2.18 8.52 -1.15
N LYS A 119 2.78 8.07 -0.04
CA LYS A 119 2.70 6.70 0.43
C LYS A 119 2.45 6.69 1.92
N VAL A 120 1.53 5.82 2.35
CA VAL A 120 1.11 5.69 3.74
C VAL A 120 1.22 4.24 4.13
N MET A 121 2.03 3.98 5.15
CA MET A 121 2.14 2.69 5.83
C MET A 121 1.28 2.76 7.08
N TRP A 122 0.28 1.89 7.17
CA TRP A 122 -0.71 1.91 8.23
C TRP A 122 -0.60 0.66 9.12
N TYR A 123 -0.58 0.90 10.43
CA TYR A 123 -0.52 -0.09 11.48
C TYR A 123 -1.67 0.21 12.46
N GLY A 124 -2.78 -0.49 12.29
CA GLY A 124 -4.01 -0.31 13.04
C GLY A 124 -5.27 -0.46 12.17
N SER A 125 -6.42 -0.25 12.79
CA SER A 125 -7.73 -0.36 12.14
C SER A 125 -8.06 0.90 11.36
N LEU A 126 -8.75 0.74 10.23
CA LEU A 126 -9.19 1.85 9.40
C LEU A 126 -10.69 1.77 9.14
N SER A 127 -11.36 2.92 9.19
CA SER A 127 -12.77 3.04 8.86
C SER A 127 -12.98 4.19 7.89
N PHE A 128 -13.71 3.93 6.80
CA PHE A 128 -13.98 4.88 5.73
C PHE A 128 -15.49 5.02 5.54
N GLN A 129 -16.04 6.15 5.97
CA GLN A 129 -17.47 6.38 5.87
C GLN A 129 -17.93 6.85 4.50
N ARG A 130 -17.09 7.62 3.80
CA ARG A 130 -17.46 8.27 2.54
C ARG A 130 -16.40 8.14 1.46
N LEU A 131 -15.50 9.11 1.30
CA LEU A 131 -14.71 9.21 0.07
C LEU A 131 -13.25 8.85 0.29
N VAL A 132 -12.73 7.98 -0.58
CA VAL A 132 -11.28 7.88 -0.84
C VAL A 132 -10.97 8.58 -2.16
N LYS A 133 -9.99 9.49 -2.14
CA LYS A 133 -9.62 10.35 -3.27
C LYS A 133 -8.12 10.29 -3.53
N PHE A 134 -7.78 10.31 -4.81
CA PHE A 134 -6.41 10.48 -5.27
C PHE A 134 -6.33 11.73 -6.14
N LYS A 135 -5.41 12.65 -5.84
CA LYS A 135 -5.22 13.87 -6.65
C LYS A 135 -4.76 13.54 -8.07
N THR A 136 -3.98 12.48 -8.20
CA THR A 136 -3.52 11.91 -9.47
C THR A 136 -3.77 10.41 -9.45
N ALA A 137 -4.05 9.80 -10.60
CA ALA A 137 -4.18 8.35 -10.71
C ALA A 137 -2.91 7.65 -10.21
N PRO A 138 -3.00 6.77 -9.18
CA PRO A 138 -1.90 5.88 -8.85
C PRO A 138 -1.61 4.95 -10.01
N SER A 139 -0.34 4.57 -10.20
CA SER A 139 -0.01 3.53 -11.17
C SER A 139 -0.49 2.16 -10.68
N LEU A 140 -0.82 1.28 -11.62
CA LEU A 140 -1.08 -0.12 -11.33
C LEU A 140 0.13 -0.77 -10.62
N ASN A 141 -0.10 -1.60 -9.61
CA ASN A 141 0.91 -2.24 -8.76
C ASN A 141 1.76 -1.26 -7.93
N GLN A 142 1.33 0.01 -7.81
CA GLN A 142 1.96 1.03 -6.96
C GLN A 142 0.93 1.58 -5.96
N THR A 143 0.65 0.78 -4.94
CA THR A 143 -0.37 1.14 -3.94
C THR A 143 0.13 2.24 -3.02
N GLN A 144 -0.66 3.31 -2.87
CA GLN A 144 -0.33 4.43 -1.97
C GLN A 144 -0.74 4.18 -0.51
N LEU A 145 -1.77 3.37 -0.25
CA LEU A 145 -2.17 2.93 1.09
C LEU A 145 -1.77 1.48 1.36
N VAL A 146 -0.78 1.29 2.23
CA VAL A 146 -0.26 -0.03 2.59
C VAL A 146 -0.56 -0.31 4.06
N ILE A 147 -1.53 -1.17 4.31
CA ILE A 147 -1.99 -1.53 5.66
C ILE A 147 -1.26 -2.79 6.10
N TRP A 148 -0.17 -2.60 6.86
CA TRP A 148 0.70 -3.68 7.29
C TRP A 148 0.15 -4.50 8.42
N ASP A 149 -0.64 -3.88 9.30
CA ASP A 149 -1.26 -4.58 10.41
C ASP A 149 -2.67 -4.06 10.65
N SER A 150 -3.68 -4.84 10.27
CA SER A 150 -5.07 -4.52 10.59
C SER A 150 -5.92 -5.75 10.68
N ASN A 151 -6.68 -5.87 11.76
CA ASN A 151 -7.75 -6.85 11.89
C ASN A 151 -9.12 -6.30 11.49
N MET A 152 -9.22 -5.00 11.18
CA MET A 152 -10.48 -4.32 10.89
C MET A 152 -10.29 -3.18 9.87
N ILE A 153 -10.91 -3.36 8.71
CA ILE A 153 -11.14 -2.33 7.70
C ILE A 153 -12.66 -2.22 7.55
N HIS A 154 -13.22 -1.08 7.92
CA HIS A 154 -14.65 -0.83 7.88
C HIS A 154 -14.98 0.09 6.70
N LEU A 155 -15.65 -0.46 5.69
CA LEU A 155 -16.12 0.29 4.52
C LEU A 155 -17.64 0.45 4.61
N TYR A 156 -18.12 1.63 4.98
CA TYR A 156 -19.55 1.82 5.25
C TYR A 156 -20.40 1.61 3.99
N LYS A 157 -21.53 0.91 4.16
CA LYS A 157 -22.60 0.86 3.17
C LYS A 157 -23.40 2.17 3.17
N PRO A 158 -24.03 2.53 2.04
CA PRO A 158 -24.99 3.62 2.02
C PRO A 158 -26.14 3.34 2.98
N ASN A 159 -26.62 4.38 3.65
CA ASN A 159 -27.81 4.34 4.48
C ASN A 159 -28.70 5.56 4.17
N THR A 160 -29.73 5.80 4.97
CA THR A 160 -30.68 6.90 4.73
C THR A 160 -30.07 8.30 4.84
N THR A 161 -28.90 8.45 5.46
CA THR A 161 -28.26 9.74 5.74
C THR A 161 -26.87 9.92 5.11
N SER A 162 -26.28 8.84 4.59
CA SER A 162 -24.94 8.82 3.98
C SER A 162 -24.91 7.98 2.70
N ASN A 163 -24.21 8.47 1.69
CA ASN A 163 -23.98 7.73 0.44
C ASN A 163 -23.00 6.55 0.58
N GLY A 164 -22.45 6.31 1.78
CA GLY A 164 -21.51 5.22 2.03
C GLY A 164 -20.14 5.43 1.39
N PHE A 165 -19.30 4.39 1.49
CA PHE A 165 -17.95 4.33 0.95
C PHE A 165 -17.94 4.34 -0.58
N GLU A 166 -17.17 5.25 -1.16
CA GLU A 166 -17.01 5.47 -2.58
C GLU A 166 -15.55 5.86 -2.90
N ILE A 167 -15.07 5.40 -4.05
CA ILE A 167 -13.75 5.76 -4.57
C ILE A 167 -13.95 6.74 -5.72
N ILE A 168 -13.32 7.91 -5.59
CA ILE A 168 -13.38 8.93 -6.65
C ILE A 168 -12.31 8.62 -7.69
N ASN A 169 -12.73 8.40 -8.93
CA ASN A 169 -11.80 8.29 -10.05
C ASN A 169 -11.11 9.65 -10.28
N PRO A 170 -9.77 9.71 -10.28
CA PRO A 170 -9.05 10.94 -10.59
C PRO A 170 -9.41 11.45 -11.98
N ARG A 171 -9.36 12.77 -12.16
CA ARG A 171 -9.74 13.41 -13.42
C ARG A 171 -8.91 12.83 -14.57
N ASP A 172 -9.59 12.53 -15.67
CA ASP A 172 -9.00 12.00 -16.91
C ASP A 172 -8.33 10.62 -16.81
N ASN A 173 -8.46 9.92 -15.68
CA ASN A 173 -7.94 8.57 -15.54
C ASN A 173 -8.79 7.53 -16.30
N LYS A 174 -8.12 6.76 -17.16
CA LYS A 174 -8.71 5.69 -17.99
C LYS A 174 -8.07 4.32 -17.74
N GLN A 175 -7.38 4.16 -16.62
CA GLN A 175 -6.73 2.90 -16.24
C GLN A 175 -7.18 2.47 -14.85
N CYS A 176 -7.14 1.16 -14.59
CA CYS A 176 -7.31 0.66 -13.23
C CYS A 176 -6.11 1.09 -12.37
N PHE A 177 -6.33 1.24 -11.07
CA PHE A 177 -5.28 1.54 -10.10
C PHE A 177 -5.52 0.84 -8.77
N ASP A 178 -4.45 0.66 -7.99
CA ASP A 178 -4.54 0.02 -6.68
C ASP A 178 -4.82 1.05 -5.59
N VAL A 179 -5.87 0.79 -4.83
CA VAL A 179 -6.41 1.71 -3.82
C VAL A 179 -5.72 1.45 -2.49
N MET A 180 -5.72 0.20 -2.05
CA MET A 180 -5.08 -0.23 -0.81
C MET A 180 -4.69 -1.70 -0.84
N SER A 181 -3.61 -2.01 -0.14
CA SER A 181 -3.07 -3.35 0.06
C SER A 181 -3.02 -3.61 1.55
N PHE A 182 -3.48 -4.79 1.99
CA PHE A 182 -3.57 -5.12 3.40
C PHE A 182 -3.09 -6.55 3.71
N ASN A 183 -2.67 -6.80 4.95
CA ASN A 183 -2.02 -8.06 5.34
C ASN A 183 -2.99 -9.21 5.62
N ASN A 184 -4.17 -8.91 6.13
CA ASN A 184 -5.10 -9.91 6.63
C ASN A 184 -6.32 -10.05 5.70
N ASN A 185 -6.51 -11.25 5.17
CA ASN A 185 -7.65 -11.57 4.30
C ASN A 185 -8.98 -11.70 5.04
N ASN A 186 -9.09 -11.28 6.31
CA ASN A 186 -10.36 -11.17 7.03
C ASN A 186 -10.62 -9.74 7.53
N SER A 187 -9.78 -8.75 7.19
CA SER A 187 -9.93 -7.39 7.72
C SER A 187 -11.27 -6.75 7.37
N LEU A 188 -11.88 -7.12 6.23
CA LEU A 188 -13.21 -6.65 5.82
C LEU A 188 -14.38 -7.49 6.38
N ASP A 189 -14.10 -8.67 6.95
CA ASP A 189 -15.09 -9.62 7.48
C ASP A 189 -14.98 -9.73 9.02
N PHE A 190 -14.53 -8.65 9.68
CA PHE A 190 -14.38 -8.59 11.14
C PHE A 190 -15.71 -8.76 11.89
N ASP A 191 -16.82 -8.38 11.26
CA ASP A 191 -18.19 -8.65 11.72
C ASP A 191 -19.05 -9.17 10.55
N LYS A 192 -19.06 -10.49 10.39
CA LYS A 192 -19.66 -11.21 9.24
C LYS A 192 -21.17 -11.02 9.06
N ASN A 193 -21.87 -10.55 10.08
CA ASN A 193 -23.33 -10.43 10.11
C ASN A 193 -23.80 -8.96 10.03
N SER A 194 -22.90 -8.03 9.76
CA SER A 194 -23.25 -6.62 9.74
C SER A 194 -23.90 -6.19 8.43
N ASP A 195 -24.93 -5.36 8.56
CA ASP A 195 -25.60 -4.71 7.42
C ASP A 195 -25.04 -3.30 7.13
N ASN A 196 -24.18 -2.77 8.00
CA ASN A 196 -23.68 -1.39 7.90
C ASN A 196 -22.39 -1.24 7.09
N HIS A 197 -21.73 -2.33 6.72
CA HIS A 197 -20.47 -2.31 5.97
C HIS A 197 -20.39 -3.34 4.86
N TYR A 198 -19.50 -3.09 3.92
CA TYR A 198 -19.19 -4.02 2.85
C TYR A 198 -18.36 -5.18 3.37
N LEU A 199 -18.86 -6.39 3.14
CA LEU A 199 -18.18 -7.64 3.39
C LEU A 199 -17.43 -8.07 2.14
N GLN A 200 -16.53 -9.02 2.27
CA GLN A 200 -15.76 -9.51 1.12
C GLN A 200 -16.62 -10.07 -0.01
N LYS A 201 -17.71 -10.77 0.35
CA LYS A 201 -18.66 -11.33 -0.62
C LYS A 201 -19.30 -10.27 -1.52
N ASP A 202 -19.38 -9.03 -1.04
CA ASP A 202 -19.94 -7.92 -1.82
C ASP A 202 -19.03 -7.55 -3.02
N PHE A 203 -17.78 -8.03 -3.03
CA PHE A 203 -16.80 -7.81 -4.10
C PHE A 203 -16.65 -8.99 -5.07
N ASP A 204 -17.34 -10.13 -4.87
CA ASP A 204 -17.15 -11.35 -5.68
C ASP A 204 -17.41 -11.12 -7.18
N LYS A 205 -18.28 -10.16 -7.51
CA LYS A 205 -18.58 -9.73 -8.89
C LYS A 205 -18.09 -8.31 -9.21
N GLY A 206 -17.25 -7.76 -8.33
CA GLY A 206 -16.89 -6.35 -8.29
C GLY A 206 -17.97 -5.50 -7.61
N LEU A 207 -17.55 -4.68 -6.65
CA LEU A 207 -18.40 -3.72 -5.97
C LEU A 207 -18.60 -2.50 -6.88
N LYS A 208 -19.84 -2.32 -7.36
CA LYS A 208 -20.19 -1.19 -8.22
C LYS A 208 -20.27 0.10 -7.41
N MET A 209 -19.63 1.13 -7.95
CA MET A 209 -19.53 2.48 -7.39
C MET A 209 -19.95 3.49 -8.45
N THR A 210 -20.09 4.75 -8.06
CA THR A 210 -20.51 5.82 -8.98
C THR A 210 -19.55 5.98 -10.17
N TYR A 211 -18.24 5.89 -9.91
CA TYR A 211 -17.19 6.18 -10.89
C TYR A 211 -16.55 4.93 -11.52
N GLY A 212 -16.95 3.73 -11.10
CA GLY A 212 -16.28 2.50 -11.52
C GLY A 212 -16.66 1.28 -10.69
N ILE A 213 -15.78 0.29 -10.70
CA ILE A 213 -15.95 -0.98 -9.99
C ILE A 213 -14.69 -1.27 -9.18
N ALA A 214 -14.85 -1.57 -7.90
CA ALA A 214 -13.78 -2.02 -7.02
C ALA A 214 -13.75 -3.56 -6.94
N TYR A 215 -12.56 -4.13 -6.97
CA TYR A 215 -12.31 -5.57 -6.93
C TYR A 215 -11.34 -5.90 -5.81
N LEU A 216 -11.52 -7.07 -5.20
CA LEU A 216 -10.56 -7.66 -4.29
C LEU A 216 -9.75 -8.75 -5.01
N LEU A 217 -8.43 -8.62 -5.00
CA LEU A 217 -7.46 -9.51 -5.65
C LEU A 217 -6.46 -10.06 -4.63
N SER A 218 -5.63 -11.04 -5.04
CA SER A 218 -4.52 -11.57 -4.23
C SER A 218 -4.99 -12.08 -2.85
N ASN A 219 -5.88 -13.07 -2.86
CA ASN A 219 -6.57 -13.62 -1.69
C ASN A 219 -7.32 -12.53 -0.91
N LYS A 220 -7.96 -11.63 -1.67
CA LYS A 220 -8.74 -10.50 -1.17
C LYS A 220 -7.97 -9.51 -0.31
N LYS A 221 -6.65 -9.42 -0.50
CA LYS A 221 -5.74 -8.52 0.24
C LYS A 221 -5.35 -7.26 -0.53
N LEU A 222 -5.77 -7.13 -1.79
CA LEU A 222 -5.55 -5.95 -2.62
C LEU A 222 -6.88 -5.43 -3.16
N MET A 223 -7.17 -4.16 -2.92
CA MET A 223 -8.29 -3.47 -3.56
C MET A 223 -7.83 -2.74 -4.81
N ARG A 224 -8.36 -3.15 -5.97
CA ARG A 224 -8.12 -2.51 -7.26
C ARG A 224 -9.40 -1.85 -7.75
N PHE A 225 -9.31 -0.61 -8.18
CA PHE A 225 -10.44 0.13 -8.75
C PHE A 225 -10.25 0.30 -10.26
N CYS A 226 -11.31 0.07 -11.03
CA CYS A 226 -11.34 0.28 -12.47
C CYS A 226 -12.45 1.29 -12.82
N PRO A 227 -12.12 2.39 -13.53
CA PRO A 227 -13.11 3.34 -14.00
C PRO A 227 -14.19 2.69 -14.87
N ASN A 228 -15.37 3.32 -14.95
CA ASN A 228 -16.46 2.86 -15.81
C ASN A 228 -15.99 2.60 -17.26
N GLY A 229 -16.31 1.40 -17.78
CA GLY A 229 -15.93 0.97 -19.13
C GLY A 229 -14.51 0.40 -19.26
N ILE A 230 -13.73 0.35 -18.19
CA ILE A 230 -12.37 -0.23 -18.19
C ILE A 230 -12.41 -1.68 -17.70
N ILE A 231 -11.78 -2.57 -18.47
CA ILE A 231 -11.66 -3.99 -18.13
C ILE A 231 -10.62 -4.17 -17.02
N LEU A 232 -10.96 -5.00 -16.03
CA LEU A 232 -10.06 -5.37 -14.94
C LEU A 232 -8.79 -6.04 -15.47
N ASN A 233 -7.65 -5.43 -15.21
CA ASN A 233 -6.36 -6.11 -15.27
C ASN A 233 -6.13 -6.86 -13.96
N LYS A 234 -6.08 -8.20 -14.02
CA LYS A 234 -5.88 -9.08 -12.86
C LYS A 234 -4.41 -9.34 -12.52
N ASN A 235 -3.46 -8.94 -13.38
CA ASN A 235 -2.05 -9.20 -13.13
C ASN A 235 -1.58 -8.42 -11.89
N ILE A 236 -1.01 -9.15 -10.94
CA ILE A 236 -0.39 -8.60 -9.74
C ILE A 236 1.11 -8.69 -9.86
N ILE A 237 1.82 -7.63 -9.47
CA ILE A 237 3.28 -7.62 -9.44
C ILE A 237 3.75 -7.53 -8.00
N CYS A 238 4.43 -8.58 -7.55
CA CYS A 238 5.11 -8.65 -6.26
C CYS A 238 6.62 -8.61 -6.48
N THR A 239 7.36 -8.00 -5.55
CA THR A 239 8.83 -8.03 -5.57
C THR A 239 9.33 -8.62 -4.26
N ILE A 240 10.19 -9.64 -4.32
CA ILE A 240 10.95 -10.13 -3.16
C ILE A 240 12.01 -9.10 -2.80
N ILE A 241 12.04 -8.66 -1.55
CA ILE A 241 13.01 -7.69 -1.01
C ILE A 241 13.91 -8.28 0.09
N SER A 242 13.79 -9.58 0.33
CA SER A 242 14.57 -10.30 1.35
C SER A 242 15.22 -11.56 0.77
N PRO A 243 16.40 -12.00 1.27
CA PRO A 243 17.05 -13.23 0.83
C PRO A 243 16.24 -14.51 1.04
N ASP A 244 15.24 -14.49 1.92
CA ASP A 244 14.43 -15.67 2.23
C ASP A 244 12.97 -15.47 1.81
N TYR A 245 12.48 -16.38 0.97
CA TYR A 245 11.06 -16.52 0.68
C TYR A 245 10.40 -17.19 1.89
N LEU A 246 9.87 -16.38 2.80
CA LEU A 246 9.14 -16.85 3.97
C LEU A 246 7.63 -16.61 3.75
N PRO A 247 6.76 -17.61 4.01
CA PRO A 247 5.35 -17.33 4.21
C PRO A 247 5.22 -16.34 5.38
N PRO A 248 4.31 -15.36 5.31
CA PRO A 248 4.13 -14.41 6.39
C PRO A 248 3.73 -15.14 7.67
N LEU A 249 4.65 -15.23 8.63
CA LEU A 249 4.34 -15.71 9.98
C LEU A 249 3.70 -14.58 10.80
N TYR A 250 4.14 -13.33 10.64
CA TYR A 250 3.59 -12.14 11.29
C TYR A 250 3.83 -10.85 10.48
N PRO A 251 2.91 -9.87 10.50
CA PRO A 251 3.17 -8.53 9.97
C PRO A 251 4.23 -7.80 10.79
N GLY A 252 5.09 -7.01 10.14
CA GLY A 252 5.73 -5.87 10.81
C GLY A 252 7.25 -5.71 10.74
N SER A 253 8.08 -6.75 10.61
CA SER A 253 9.55 -6.50 10.63
C SER A 253 10.47 -7.39 9.79
N ASN A 254 9.99 -8.47 9.18
CA ASN A 254 10.79 -9.32 8.30
C ASN A 254 9.97 -9.84 7.11
N TYR A 255 9.03 -9.03 6.65
CA TYR A 255 8.14 -9.45 5.58
C TYR A 255 8.90 -9.38 4.23
N PRO A 256 9.00 -10.49 3.49
CA PRO A 256 9.98 -10.60 2.41
C PRO A 256 9.53 -9.98 1.09
N PHE A 257 8.40 -9.27 1.06
CA PHE A 257 7.87 -8.64 -0.15
C PHE A 257 7.59 -7.14 0.04
N ASN A 258 7.53 -6.41 -1.08
CA ASN A 258 7.25 -4.98 -1.12
C ASN A 258 5.83 -4.58 -0.66
N TYR A 259 4.86 -5.50 -0.67
CA TYR A 259 3.48 -5.25 -0.24
C TYR A 259 2.85 -6.42 0.54
N PRO A 260 1.99 -6.16 1.53
CA PRO A 260 1.40 -7.19 2.40
C PRO A 260 0.44 -8.16 1.70
N HIS A 261 -0.08 -7.80 0.53
CA HIS A 261 -0.92 -8.72 -0.26
C HIS A 261 -0.13 -9.88 -0.86
N CYS A 262 1.20 -9.77 -0.94
CA CYS A 262 2.10 -10.80 -1.45
C CYS A 262 2.30 -11.96 -0.42
N PRO A 263 2.98 -13.05 -0.80
CA PRO A 263 3.04 -13.51 -2.18
C PRO A 263 1.62 -13.83 -2.69
N CYS A 264 1.43 -13.78 -4.00
CA CYS A 264 0.16 -14.18 -4.63
C CYS A 264 0.03 -15.71 -4.59
N ASN A 265 -0.39 -16.23 -3.45
CA ASN A 265 -0.48 -17.66 -3.17
C ASN A 265 -1.86 -18.26 -3.51
N ASP A 266 -2.62 -17.61 -4.38
CA ASP A 266 -3.97 -17.99 -4.80
C ASP A 266 -4.03 -18.28 -6.31
N GLU A 267 -5.24 -18.30 -6.87
CA GLU A 267 -5.46 -18.46 -8.32
C GLU A 267 -5.21 -17.16 -9.10
N THR A 268 -4.78 -16.08 -8.43
CA THR A 268 -4.50 -14.81 -9.10
C THR A 268 -3.21 -14.93 -9.91
N GLU A 269 -3.25 -14.53 -11.17
CA GLU A 269 -2.06 -14.45 -12.00
C GLU A 269 -1.10 -13.39 -11.45
N CYS A 270 0.11 -13.83 -11.11
CA CYS A 270 1.07 -13.00 -10.41
C CYS A 270 2.45 -13.11 -11.05
N THR A 271 3.05 -11.94 -11.26
CA THR A 271 4.45 -11.81 -11.64
C THR A 271 5.27 -11.51 -10.39
N LEU A 272 6.26 -12.35 -10.11
CA LEU A 272 7.17 -12.21 -9.00
C LEU A 272 8.53 -11.75 -9.51
N ASN A 273 8.89 -10.52 -9.18
CA ASN A 273 10.23 -9.97 -9.38
C ASN A 273 11.10 -10.24 -8.16
N ILE A 274 12.40 -10.10 -8.33
CA ILE A 274 13.37 -10.11 -7.23
C ILE A 274 14.09 -8.77 -7.22
N GLU A 275 14.27 -8.18 -6.05
CA GLU A 275 15.01 -6.92 -5.92
C GLU A 275 16.44 -7.08 -6.42
N SER A 276 16.86 -6.17 -7.30
CA SER A 276 18.16 -6.23 -8.00
C SER A 276 19.40 -6.22 -7.09
N SER A 277 19.22 -5.85 -5.82
CA SER A 277 20.28 -5.87 -4.81
C SER A 277 20.57 -7.29 -4.27
N LEU A 278 19.63 -8.23 -4.45
CA LEU A 278 19.75 -9.61 -3.95
C LEU A 278 20.57 -10.46 -4.92
N LYS A 279 21.65 -11.08 -4.42
CA LYS A 279 22.47 -12.03 -5.20
C LYS A 279 21.95 -13.46 -5.14
N SER A 280 21.10 -13.74 -4.17
CA SER A 280 20.50 -15.05 -3.97
C SER A 280 19.21 -14.95 -3.20
N VAL A 281 18.26 -15.84 -3.51
CA VAL A 281 17.03 -16.02 -2.74
C VAL A 281 16.84 -17.50 -2.43
N ASN A 282 16.59 -17.82 -1.16
CA ASN A 282 16.19 -19.14 -0.71
C ASN A 282 14.66 -19.25 -0.71
N PHE A 283 14.13 -20.13 -1.54
CA PHE A 283 12.69 -20.34 -1.69
C PHE A 283 12.08 -21.23 -0.60
N ASN A 284 12.89 -21.78 0.31
CA ASN A 284 12.44 -22.60 1.43
C ASN A 284 11.49 -23.74 1.03
N MET A 285 11.68 -24.30 -0.18
CA MET A 285 10.83 -25.34 -0.75
C MET A 285 9.35 -24.95 -0.92
N VAL A 286 9.03 -23.65 -0.95
CA VAL A 286 7.65 -23.17 -1.16
C VAL A 286 7.24 -23.39 -2.62
N ASN A 287 6.04 -23.94 -2.81
CA ASN A 287 5.46 -24.15 -4.13
C ASN A 287 4.82 -22.86 -4.65
N ILE A 288 5.33 -22.32 -5.77
CA ILE A 288 4.81 -21.13 -6.45
C ILE A 288 4.29 -21.44 -7.87
N SER A 289 3.67 -22.62 -8.07
CA SER A 289 3.23 -23.11 -9.38
C SER A 289 2.23 -22.23 -10.15
N ASN A 290 1.62 -21.23 -9.52
CA ASN A 290 0.71 -20.27 -10.16
C ASN A 290 1.40 -18.95 -10.55
N THR A 291 2.69 -18.81 -10.21
CA THR A 291 3.44 -17.56 -10.32
C THR A 291 4.35 -17.56 -11.54
N ILE A 292 4.41 -16.43 -12.24
CA ILE A 292 5.42 -16.12 -13.26
C ILE A 292 6.61 -15.50 -12.52
N LEU A 293 7.75 -16.17 -12.51
CA LEU A 293 8.98 -15.64 -11.92
C LEU A 293 9.75 -14.86 -12.99
N HIS A 294 10.05 -13.60 -12.73
CA HIS A 294 10.78 -12.74 -13.65
C HIS A 294 12.18 -12.43 -13.10
N ILE A 295 13.20 -12.73 -13.90
CA ILE A 295 14.62 -12.66 -13.53
C ILE A 295 15.32 -11.68 -14.48
N ASP A 296 15.63 -10.50 -13.97
CA ASP A 296 16.21 -9.37 -14.70
C ASP A 296 17.69 -9.09 -14.34
N HIS A 297 18.26 -9.85 -13.40
CA HIS A 297 19.65 -9.74 -12.97
C HIS A 297 20.24 -11.09 -12.55
N GLU A 298 21.58 -11.16 -12.48
CA GLU A 298 22.27 -12.39 -12.09
C GLU A 298 21.91 -12.81 -10.67
N ILE A 299 21.40 -14.03 -10.52
CA ILE A 299 20.90 -14.51 -9.23
C ILE A 299 21.02 -16.02 -9.06
N THR A 300 21.15 -16.44 -7.79
CA THR A 300 21.04 -17.85 -7.39
C THR A 300 19.75 -18.11 -6.62
N LEU A 301 18.89 -18.99 -7.13
CA LEU A 301 17.68 -19.46 -6.44
C LEU A 301 18.02 -20.76 -5.71
N TYR A 302 17.97 -20.73 -4.39
CA TYR A 302 18.14 -21.92 -3.58
C TYR A 302 16.82 -22.56 -3.19
N ASN A 303 16.79 -23.89 -3.06
CA ASN A 303 15.63 -24.66 -2.60
C ASN A 303 14.33 -24.35 -3.37
N PHE A 304 14.46 -23.98 -4.65
CA PHE A 304 13.35 -23.70 -5.55
C PHE A 304 12.70 -25.00 -6.04
N VAL A 305 11.37 -25.06 -6.07
CA VAL A 305 10.61 -26.27 -6.43
C VAL A 305 9.95 -26.13 -7.80
N SER A 306 9.03 -25.19 -7.95
CA SER A 306 8.21 -25.05 -9.16
C SER A 306 7.61 -23.66 -9.28
N ALA A 307 7.49 -23.20 -10.53
CA ALA A 307 6.76 -21.99 -10.92
C ALA A 307 5.91 -22.25 -12.16
N LYS A 308 4.89 -21.42 -12.43
CA LYS A 308 4.09 -21.49 -13.66
C LYS A 308 5.01 -21.32 -14.87
N GLN A 309 5.81 -20.27 -14.82
CA GLN A 309 6.72 -19.84 -15.88
C GLN A 309 7.92 -19.11 -15.24
N ILE A 310 9.09 -19.25 -15.84
CA ILE A 310 10.25 -18.39 -15.55
C ILE A 310 10.58 -17.60 -16.81
N ASN A 311 10.64 -16.28 -16.66
CA ASN A 311 11.11 -15.34 -17.66
C ASN A 311 12.49 -14.86 -17.23
N VAL A 312 13.48 -15.03 -18.10
CA VAL A 312 14.85 -14.56 -17.85
C VAL A 312 15.21 -13.56 -18.94
N ASP A 313 15.61 -12.37 -18.53
CA ASP A 313 16.04 -11.32 -19.44
C ASP A 313 17.36 -11.68 -20.14
N ASP A 314 17.58 -11.03 -21.29
CA ASP A 314 18.80 -11.23 -22.07
C ASP A 314 20.06 -10.90 -21.26
N ASN A 315 21.10 -11.75 -21.42
CA ASN A 315 22.38 -11.65 -20.70
C ASN A 315 22.30 -11.81 -19.18
N VAL A 316 21.21 -12.38 -18.66
CA VAL A 316 21.08 -12.68 -17.24
C VAL A 316 21.44 -14.13 -16.94
N LYS A 317 22.29 -14.33 -15.93
CA LYS A 317 22.66 -15.65 -15.43
C LYS A 317 21.76 -16.06 -14.26
N LEU A 318 20.90 -17.04 -14.50
CA LEU A 318 20.12 -17.71 -13.47
C LEU A 318 20.82 -19.02 -13.03
N ILE A 319 21.10 -19.15 -11.73
CA ILE A 319 21.57 -20.40 -11.12
C ILE A 319 20.47 -20.93 -10.21
N ILE A 320 20.15 -22.23 -10.32
CA ILE A 320 19.24 -22.91 -9.39
C ILE A 320 20.04 -23.96 -8.63
N GLY A 321 19.97 -23.94 -7.30
CA GLY A 321 20.72 -24.85 -6.44
C GLY A 321 19.99 -25.21 -5.15
N SER A 322 20.68 -25.95 -4.28
CA SER A 322 20.23 -26.32 -2.93
C SER A 322 21.17 -25.71 -1.88
N VAL A 323 20.63 -25.31 -0.72
CA VAL A 323 21.43 -24.77 0.41
C VAL A 323 22.07 -25.91 1.23
N ALA A 324 21.52 -27.13 1.19
CA ALA A 324 21.89 -28.18 2.15
C ALA A 324 22.90 -29.20 1.60
N SER A 325 24.03 -29.30 2.29
CA SER A 325 25.09 -30.32 2.18
C SER A 325 24.71 -31.70 2.77
N ASN A 326 23.45 -31.94 3.12
CA ASN A 326 23.00 -33.18 3.73
C ASN A 326 22.09 -33.94 2.75
N ASN A 327 22.65 -35.01 2.19
CA ASN A 327 22.07 -36.20 1.55
C ASN A 327 20.71 -36.08 0.83
N GLU A 328 20.76 -36.35 -0.49
CA GLU A 328 19.64 -36.81 -1.32
C GLU A 328 18.39 -35.93 -1.38
N TYR A 329 18.55 -34.64 -1.65
CA TYR A 329 17.43 -33.87 -2.20
C TYR A 329 17.35 -34.08 -3.71
N SER A 330 16.36 -34.86 -4.16
CA SER A 330 15.94 -34.86 -5.57
C SER A 330 15.18 -33.56 -5.85
N GLN A 331 15.89 -32.55 -6.34
CA GLN A 331 15.26 -31.29 -6.74
C GLN A 331 14.62 -31.46 -8.12
N MET A 332 13.32 -31.73 -8.14
CA MET A 332 12.55 -31.80 -9.37
C MET A 332 12.05 -30.41 -9.75
N ILE A 333 12.73 -29.80 -10.72
CA ILE A 333 12.35 -28.51 -11.27
C ILE A 333 11.20 -28.72 -12.28
N LYS A 334 10.03 -28.14 -11.99
CA LYS A 334 8.87 -28.16 -12.90
C LYS A 334 8.52 -26.75 -13.38
N PHE A 335 8.40 -26.61 -14.70
CA PHE A 335 7.89 -25.42 -15.38
C PHE A 335 6.82 -25.83 -16.38
N ASN A 336 5.72 -25.08 -16.48
CA ASN A 336 4.76 -25.29 -17.56
C ASN A 336 5.27 -24.66 -18.87
N ASN A 337 5.93 -23.51 -18.77
CA ASN A 337 6.53 -22.78 -19.88
C ASN A 337 7.88 -22.16 -19.47
N PHE A 338 8.83 -22.09 -20.41
CA PHE A 338 10.11 -21.39 -20.23
C PHE A 338 10.32 -20.48 -21.43
N GLU A 339 10.34 -19.17 -21.19
CA GLU A 339 10.37 -18.15 -22.25
C GLU A 339 11.61 -17.25 -22.09
N ILE A 340 12.27 -16.97 -23.21
CA ILE A 340 13.40 -16.03 -23.28
C ILE A 340 12.96 -14.83 -24.09
N THR A 341 12.85 -13.68 -23.44
CA THR A 341 12.46 -12.42 -24.07
C THR A 341 13.68 -11.74 -24.70
N ASN A 342 13.78 -11.82 -26.03
CA ASN A 342 14.83 -11.13 -26.79
C ASN A 342 14.40 -9.69 -27.11
N ILE A 343 14.98 -8.72 -26.43
CA ILE A 343 14.76 -7.27 -26.66
C ILE A 343 15.73 -6.68 -27.69
N ARG A 344 16.53 -7.50 -28.37
CA ARG A 344 17.55 -7.04 -29.34
C ARG A 344 16.93 -6.72 -30.71
N LYS A 345 17.68 -5.92 -31.47
CA LYS A 345 17.38 -5.62 -32.89
C LYS A 345 17.21 -6.92 -33.70
N SER A 346 16.28 -6.88 -34.65
CA SER A 346 16.07 -7.93 -35.66
C SER A 346 17.39 -8.51 -36.19
N GLY A 347 17.55 -9.84 -36.14
CA GLY A 347 18.69 -10.56 -36.71
C GLY A 347 19.70 -11.13 -35.70
N ILE A 348 19.60 -10.79 -34.41
CA ILE A 348 20.47 -11.37 -33.36
C ILE A 348 19.80 -12.61 -32.77
N ARG A 349 20.40 -13.79 -32.99
CA ARG A 349 19.90 -15.07 -32.46
C ARG A 349 20.11 -15.16 -30.95
N SER A 350 19.06 -15.51 -30.22
CA SER A 350 19.16 -15.90 -28.80
C SER A 350 19.83 -17.26 -28.67
N GLN A 351 20.62 -17.45 -27.62
CA GLN A 351 21.19 -18.75 -27.26
C GLN A 351 20.85 -19.06 -25.80
N PHE A 352 20.31 -20.25 -25.55
CA PHE A 352 20.11 -20.79 -24.22
C PHE A 352 21.17 -21.85 -23.96
N LYS A 353 21.93 -21.70 -22.87
CA LYS A 353 22.92 -22.69 -22.44
C LYS A 353 22.47 -23.28 -21.10
N TYR A 354 21.99 -24.51 -21.13
CA TYR A 354 21.72 -25.30 -19.94
C TYR A 354 22.92 -26.18 -19.60
N SER A 355 23.30 -26.20 -18.32
CA SER A 355 24.34 -27.08 -17.79
C SER A 355 23.89 -27.59 -16.43
N SER A 356 23.85 -28.90 -16.25
CA SER A 356 23.54 -29.56 -14.98
C SER A 356 24.78 -30.28 -14.47
N THR A 357 25.07 -30.13 -13.18
CA THR A 357 26.18 -30.82 -12.49
C THR A 357 25.59 -31.72 -11.41
N LYS A 358 25.62 -33.03 -11.67
CA LYS A 358 25.02 -34.18 -10.95
C LYS A 358 23.57 -34.54 -11.34
N ILE A 359 23.48 -35.49 -12.27
CA ILE A 359 22.35 -36.40 -12.43
C ILE A 359 22.74 -37.66 -11.63
N HIS A 360 21.94 -38.05 -10.64
CA HIS A 360 22.01 -39.39 -10.04
C HIS A 360 20.87 -40.24 -10.59
#